data_AF-A0A316RG25-F1
#
_entry.id   AF-A0A316RG25-F1
#
_cell.length_a   1.000
_cell.length_b   1.000
_cell.length_c   1.000
_cell.angle_alpha   90.00
_cell.angle_beta   90.00
_cell.angle_gamma   90.00
#
_symmetry.space_group_name_H-M   'P 1'
#
loop_
_entity.id
_entity.type
_entity.pdbx_description
1 polymer ?
#
loop_
_entity_poly.entity_id
_entity_poly.type
_entity_poly.pdbx_seq_one_letter_code
_entity_poly.pdbx_strand_id
1 'polypeptide(L)'
;MSTKTRYSDAELEEFRAIIQEKLDKAYRDYDLLKSAVMNADGNDTSDTSPTFKVLEEGATTLSKEEAGQLAQRQMKFIQHLQAAMVRIENKTYGICRETGELIPKERLRAVPHATLSINAKKDQK
;
A
#
# COMPACT_ATOMS: atom_id res chain seq x y z
N MET A 1 25.47 23.22 -15.14
CA MET A 1 24.16 23.04 -14.45
C MET A 1 24.27 21.79 -13.60
N SER A 2 24.51 21.92 -12.30
CA SER A 2 24.69 20.77 -11.39
C SER A 2 23.33 20.10 -11.15
N THR A 3 22.97 19.15 -12.01
CA THR A 3 21.80 18.29 -11.84
C THR A 3 21.99 17.49 -10.55
N LYS A 4 21.33 17.91 -9.47
CA LYS A 4 21.27 17.12 -8.24
C LYS A 4 20.59 15.79 -8.58
N THR A 5 21.38 14.72 -8.62
CA THR A 5 20.94 13.36 -8.94
C THR A 5 20.47 12.57 -7.72
N ARG A 6 20.58 13.16 -6.51
CA ARG A 6 20.14 12.53 -5.26
C ARG A 6 19.68 13.55 -4.22
N TYR A 7 18.83 13.07 -3.31
CA TYR A 7 18.44 13.77 -2.09
C TYR A 7 19.57 13.74 -1.04
N SER A 8 19.60 14.75 -0.17
CA SER A 8 20.51 14.77 0.98
C SER A 8 20.07 13.78 2.06
N ASP A 9 21.01 13.26 2.86
CA ASP A 9 20.72 12.31 3.94
C ASP A 9 19.67 12.84 4.93
N ALA A 10 19.64 14.15 5.21
CA ALA A 10 18.61 14.76 6.05
C ALA A 10 17.20 14.69 5.43
N GLU A 11 17.08 14.86 4.11
CA GLU A 11 15.79 14.73 3.42
C GLU A 11 15.35 13.26 3.38
N LEU A 12 16.29 12.35 3.16
CA LEU A 12 16.05 10.90 3.19
C LEU A 12 15.53 10.42 4.55
N GLU A 13 16.04 10.98 5.65
CA GLU A 13 15.59 10.66 7.00
C GLU A 13 14.16 11.16 7.28
N GLU A 14 13.80 12.34 6.77
CA GLU A 14 12.41 12.83 6.81
C GLU A 14 11.47 11.85 6.08
N PHE A 15 11.84 11.40 4.87
CA PHE A 15 11.05 10.42 4.13
C PHE A 15 10.97 9.07 4.82
N ARG A 16 12.05 8.63 5.47
CA ARG A 16 12.08 7.38 6.24
C ARG A 16 11.06 7.41 7.36
N ALA A 17 11.00 8.49 8.13
CA ALA A 17 10.03 8.66 9.21
C ALA A 17 8.58 8.61 8.69
N ILE A 18 8.30 9.30 7.58
CA ILE A 18 6.97 9.31 6.95
C ILE A 18 6.59 7.91 6.45
N ILE A 19 7.51 7.18 5.83
CA ILE A 19 7.27 5.82 5.33
C ILE A 19 7.02 4.87 6.49
N GLN A 20 7.80 4.96 7.56
CA GLN A 20 7.65 4.12 8.74
C GLN A 20 6.28 4.31 9.40
N GLU A 21 5.82 5.56 9.56
CA GLU A 21 4.48 5.83 10.09
C GLU A 21 3.38 5.24 9.19
N LYS A 22 3.50 5.42 7.87
CA LYS A 22 2.54 4.85 6.91
C LYS A 22 2.55 3.33 6.90
N LEU A 23 3.71 2.72 7.14
CA LEU A 23 3.87 1.27 7.19
C LEU A 23 3.20 0.68 8.44
N ASP A 24 3.33 1.32 9.61
CA ASP A 24 2.57 0.92 10.82
C ASP A 24 1.06 0.97 10.57
N LYS A 25 0.56 2.11 10.06
CA LYS A 25 -0.85 2.26 9.69
C LYS A 25 -1.30 1.20 8.69
N ALA A 26 -0.47 0.93 7.68
CA ALA A 26 -0.78 -0.04 6.64
C ALA A 26 -0.88 -1.47 7.17
N TYR A 27 -0.04 -1.85 8.14
CA TYR A 27 -0.12 -3.15 8.80
C TYR A 27 -1.38 -3.30 9.65
N ARG A 28 -1.78 -2.26 10.38
CA ARG A 28 -3.05 -2.27 11.15
C ARG A 28 -4.25 -2.47 10.22
N ASP A 29 -4.27 -1.75 9.10
CA ASP A 29 -5.35 -1.84 8.11
C ASP A 29 -5.40 -3.24 7.48
N TYR A 30 -4.23 -3.80 7.14
CA TYR A 30 -4.13 -5.17 6.65
C TYR A 30 -4.61 -6.20 7.67
N ASP A 31 -4.26 -6.06 8.94
CA ASP A 31 -4.70 -6.95 10.01
C ASP A 31 -6.22 -6.90 10.21
N LEU A 32 -6.81 -5.70 10.14
CA LEU A 32 -8.26 -5.50 10.18
C LEU A 32 -8.96 -6.21 9.00
N LEU A 33 -8.48 -5.99 7.79
CA LEU A 33 -9.02 -6.63 6.58
C LEU A 33 -8.86 -8.15 6.62
N LYS A 34 -7.71 -8.64 7.06
CA LYS A 34 -7.43 -10.07 7.23
C LYS A 34 -8.36 -10.69 8.27
N SER A 35 -8.55 -10.00 9.40
CA SER A 35 -9.48 -10.40 10.44
C SER A 35 -10.92 -10.39 9.95
N ALA A 36 -11.35 -9.45 9.11
CA ALA A 36 -12.68 -9.45 8.51
C ALA A 36 -12.91 -10.67 7.59
N VAL A 37 -11.90 -11.06 6.82
CA VAL A 37 -11.95 -12.28 5.98
C VAL A 37 -12.00 -13.55 6.83
N MET A 38 -11.25 -13.60 7.94
CA MET A 38 -11.10 -14.78 8.80
C MET A 38 -12.24 -14.93 9.84
N ASN A 39 -12.74 -13.85 10.44
CA ASN A 39 -13.77 -13.88 11.48
C ASN A 39 -15.17 -14.18 10.93
N ALA A 40 -15.40 -14.03 9.63
CA ALA A 40 -16.65 -14.43 8.99
C ALA A 40 -16.79 -15.97 8.84
N ASP A 41 -15.86 -16.76 9.39
CA ASP A 41 -15.99 -18.20 9.62
C ASP A 41 -16.57 -18.50 11.02
N GLY A 42 -16.47 -17.56 11.96
CA GLY A 42 -16.97 -17.68 13.33
C GLY A 42 -18.46 -17.34 13.51
N ASN A 43 -19.28 -17.52 12.47
CA ASN A 43 -20.72 -17.38 12.60
C ASN A 43 -21.28 -18.66 13.26
N ASP A 44 -21.19 -18.70 14.59
CA ASP A 44 -21.90 -19.63 15.47
C ASP A 44 -23.41 -19.50 15.19
N THR A 45 -23.92 -20.30 14.26
CA THR A 45 -25.34 -20.35 13.90
C THR A 45 -25.94 -21.63 14.44
N SER A 46 -26.12 -21.65 15.76
CA SER A 46 -26.88 -22.71 16.44
C SER A 46 -28.40 -22.61 16.23
N ASP A 47 -28.95 -21.53 15.68
CA ASP A 47 -30.41 -21.42 15.51
C ASP A 47 -30.80 -20.34 14.50
N THR A 48 -31.24 -20.72 13.28
CA THR A 48 -32.16 -19.94 12.42
C THR A 48 -32.43 -20.64 11.07
N SER A 49 -33.69 -20.57 10.65
CA SER A 49 -34.34 -21.37 9.61
C SER A 49 -33.70 -21.33 8.19
N PRO A 50 -33.82 -22.41 7.40
CA PRO A 50 -33.09 -22.61 6.13
C PRO A 50 -33.41 -21.63 4.99
N THR A 51 -34.51 -20.87 5.07
CA THR A 51 -34.95 -19.95 4.01
C THR A 51 -34.23 -18.59 4.03
N PHE A 52 -33.67 -18.16 5.17
CA PHE A 52 -32.93 -16.89 5.29
C PHE A 52 -31.43 -17.06 4.97
N LYS A 53 -30.90 -18.26 5.18
CA LYS A 53 -29.47 -18.62 5.01
C LYS A 53 -28.97 -18.41 3.57
N VAL A 54 -29.78 -18.76 2.56
CA VAL A 54 -29.35 -18.73 1.14
C VAL A 54 -29.10 -17.31 0.61
N LEU A 55 -29.86 -16.31 1.09
CA LEU A 55 -29.66 -14.91 0.66
C LEU A 55 -28.50 -14.24 1.42
N GLU A 56 -28.32 -14.57 2.69
CA GLU A 56 -27.25 -14.06 3.56
C GLU A 56 -25.88 -14.67 3.21
N GLU A 57 -25.83 -15.94 2.80
CA GLU A 57 -24.62 -16.60 2.28
C GLU A 57 -24.10 -15.92 0.99
N GLY A 58 -24.98 -15.39 0.13
CA GLY A 58 -24.58 -14.60 -1.04
C GLY A 58 -23.96 -13.24 -0.68
N ALA A 59 -24.52 -12.54 0.32
CA ALA A 59 -24.01 -11.25 0.77
C ALA A 59 -22.67 -11.38 1.52
N THR A 60 -22.53 -12.43 2.33
CA THR A 60 -21.30 -12.71 3.09
C THR A 60 -20.15 -13.15 2.18
N THR A 61 -20.42 -13.96 1.15
CA THR A 61 -19.40 -14.35 0.15
C THR A 61 -18.88 -13.18 -0.67
N LEU A 62 -19.76 -12.28 -1.13
CA LEU A 62 -19.36 -11.05 -1.83
C LEU A 62 -18.48 -10.15 -0.94
N SER A 63 -18.89 -9.95 0.33
CA SER A 63 -18.14 -9.13 1.28
C SER A 63 -16.75 -9.70 1.59
N LYS A 64 -16.62 -11.03 1.67
CA LYS A 64 -15.33 -11.72 1.84
C LYS A 64 -14.42 -11.53 0.64
N GLU A 65 -14.95 -11.63 -0.57
CA GLU A 65 -14.15 -11.46 -1.79
C GLU A 65 -13.64 -10.02 -1.93
N GLU A 66 -14.48 -9.02 -1.65
CA GLU A 66 -14.06 -7.62 -1.62
C GLU A 66 -12.99 -7.36 -0.55
N ALA A 67 -13.19 -7.84 0.69
CA ALA A 67 -12.20 -7.71 1.75
C ALA A 67 -10.87 -8.41 1.42
N GLY A 68 -10.92 -9.58 0.76
CA GLY A 68 -9.75 -10.30 0.27
C GLY A 68 -8.98 -9.52 -0.80
N GLN A 69 -9.68 -8.92 -1.77
CA GLN A 69 -9.06 -8.07 -2.78
C GLN A 69 -8.42 -6.82 -2.17
N LEU A 70 -9.09 -6.19 -1.21
CA LEU A 70 -8.56 -5.04 -0.46
C LEU A 70 -7.30 -5.45 0.33
N ALA A 71 -7.32 -6.57 1.03
CA ALA A 71 -6.17 -7.10 1.76
C ALA A 71 -4.97 -7.35 0.83
N GLN A 72 -5.19 -7.91 -0.36
CA GLN A 72 -4.13 -8.10 -1.36
C GLN A 72 -3.53 -6.78 -1.84
N ARG A 73 -4.37 -5.76 -2.08
CA ARG A 73 -3.89 -4.41 -2.44
C ARG A 73 -3.08 -3.80 -1.31
N GLN A 74 -3.53 -3.95 -0.08
CA GLN A 74 -2.86 -3.45 1.11
C GLN A 74 -1.49 -4.13 1.31
N MET A 75 -1.42 -5.45 1.10
CA MET A 75 -0.17 -6.20 1.15
C MET A 75 0.83 -5.74 0.09
N LYS A 76 0.38 -5.45 -1.15
CA LYS A 76 1.24 -4.87 -2.19
C LYS A 76 1.73 -3.47 -1.80
N PHE A 77 0.87 -2.66 -1.17
CA PHE A 77 1.25 -1.34 -0.68
C PHE A 77 2.33 -1.41 0.40
N ILE A 78 2.22 -2.34 1.36
CA ILE A 78 3.25 -2.60 2.37
C ILE A 78 4.58 -2.98 1.71
N GLN A 79 4.57 -3.91 0.75
CA GLN A 79 5.78 -4.30 0.01
C GLN A 79 6.42 -3.11 -0.71
N HIS A 80 5.61 -2.22 -1.31
CA HIS A 80 6.14 -1.03 -1.95
C HIS A 80 6.76 -0.04 -0.96
N LEU A 81 6.18 0.11 0.24
CA LEU A 81 6.77 0.94 1.31
C LEU A 81 8.08 0.35 1.84
N GLN A 82 8.15 -0.97 2.01
CA GLN A 82 9.40 -1.65 2.39
C GLN A 82 10.48 -1.46 1.32
N ALA A 83 10.13 -1.63 0.04
CA ALA A 83 11.04 -1.38 -1.06
C ALA A 83 11.51 0.08 -1.11
N ALA A 84 10.66 1.03 -0.73
CA ALA A 84 11.04 2.44 -0.59
C ALA A 84 12.06 2.66 0.54
N MET A 85 11.91 1.98 1.69
CA MET A 85 12.91 2.04 2.77
C MET A 85 14.27 1.53 2.32
N VAL A 86 14.30 0.38 1.63
CA VAL A 86 15.57 -0.16 1.09
C VAL A 86 16.25 0.84 0.14
N ARG A 87 15.47 1.56 -0.68
CA ARG A 87 16.04 2.60 -1.57
C ARG A 87 16.56 3.81 -0.82
N ILE A 88 15.96 4.15 0.32
CA ILE A 88 16.46 5.20 1.21
C ILE A 88 17.83 4.80 1.77
N GLU A 89 17.96 3.55 2.26
CA GLU A 89 19.24 3.02 2.75
C GLU A 89 20.31 2.99 1.66
N ASN A 90 19.94 2.63 0.44
CA ASN A 90 20.83 2.65 -0.73
C ASN A 90 21.08 4.05 -1.30
N LYS A 91 20.46 5.11 -0.74
CA LYS A 91 20.53 6.51 -1.23
C LYS A 91 20.10 6.69 -2.69
N THR A 92 19.23 5.79 -3.19
CA THR A 92 18.64 5.83 -4.55
C THR A 92 17.18 6.27 -4.53
N TYR A 93 16.66 6.63 -3.36
CA TYR A 93 15.29 7.09 -3.20
C TYR A 93 15.04 8.40 -3.95
N GLY A 94 13.86 8.49 -4.58
CA GLY A 94 13.46 9.65 -5.35
C GLY A 94 14.13 9.80 -6.72
N ILE A 95 14.87 8.80 -7.18
CA ILE A 95 15.40 8.73 -8.56
C ILE A 95 14.41 7.92 -9.41
N CYS A 96 13.98 8.49 -10.55
CA CYS A 96 13.10 7.81 -11.48
C CYS A 96 13.82 6.63 -12.14
N ARG A 97 13.22 5.43 -12.09
CA ARG A 97 13.84 4.22 -12.65
C ARG A 97 14.01 4.26 -14.17
N GLU A 98 13.14 4.98 -14.87
CA GLU A 98 13.17 5.07 -16.34
C GLU A 98 14.05 6.23 -16.83
N THR A 99 13.81 7.44 -16.32
CA THR A 99 14.50 8.64 -16.80
C THR A 99 15.78 8.98 -16.04
N GLY A 100 16.01 8.39 -14.87
CA GLY A 100 17.14 8.74 -13.98
C GLY A 100 17.02 10.14 -13.35
N GLU A 101 15.89 10.83 -13.54
CA GLU A 101 15.66 12.18 -13.01
C GLU A 101 15.17 12.16 -11.55
N LEU A 102 15.41 13.25 -10.84
CA LEU A 102 14.92 13.43 -9.48
C LEU A 102 13.40 13.67 -9.47
N ILE A 103 12.65 12.79 -8.82
CA ILE A 103 11.21 12.93 -8.58
C ILE A 103 11.00 14.06 -7.57
N PRO A 104 10.12 15.05 -7.80
CA PRO A 104 9.93 16.18 -6.90
C PRO A 104 9.50 15.76 -5.48
N LYS A 105 10.06 16.43 -4.47
CA LYS A 105 9.84 16.15 -3.04
C LYS A 105 8.37 16.20 -2.61
N GLU A 106 7.60 17.15 -3.17
CA GLU A 106 6.16 17.27 -2.96
C GLU A 106 5.43 15.95 -3.26
N ARG A 107 5.79 15.32 -4.37
CA ARG A 107 5.17 14.07 -4.80
C ARG A 107 5.55 12.90 -3.91
N LEU A 108 6.80 12.84 -3.47
CA LEU A 108 7.27 11.79 -2.55
C LEU A 108 6.61 11.94 -1.17
N ARG A 109 6.33 13.18 -0.71
CA ARG A 109 5.56 13.43 0.51
C ARG A 109 4.12 12.89 0.41
N ALA A 110 3.44 13.15 -0.71
CA ALA A 110 2.09 12.63 -0.94
C ALA A 110 2.09 11.10 -1.11
N VAL A 111 2.95 10.59 -2.01
CA VAL A 111 3.00 9.19 -2.45
C VAL A 111 4.43 8.66 -2.33
N PRO A 112 4.85 8.20 -1.14
CA PRO A 112 6.26 7.86 -0.88
C PRO A 112 6.73 6.56 -1.52
N HIS A 113 5.81 5.76 -2.06
CA HIS A 113 6.11 4.55 -2.81
C HIS A 113 6.22 4.79 -4.33
N ALA A 114 6.06 6.04 -4.79
CA ALA A 114 6.11 6.35 -6.22
C ALA A 114 7.51 6.11 -6.78
N THR A 115 7.61 5.22 -7.76
CA THR A 115 8.88 4.81 -8.40
C THR A 115 9.14 5.49 -9.75
N LEU A 116 8.10 6.09 -10.32
CA LEU A 116 8.09 6.69 -11.66
C LEU A 116 7.76 8.18 -11.59
N SER A 117 8.48 9.00 -12.37
CA SER A 117 8.21 10.43 -12.52
C SER A 117 6.90 10.69 -13.28
N ILE A 118 6.38 11.92 -13.21
CA ILE A 118 5.04 12.26 -13.75
C ILE A 118 5.07 12.13 -15.27
N ASN A 119 6.22 12.42 -15.89
CA ASN A 119 6.45 12.23 -17.32
C ASN A 119 6.32 10.76 -17.73
N ALA A 120 7.00 9.84 -17.04
CA ALA A 120 6.93 8.41 -17.33
C ALA A 120 5.52 7.81 -17.14
N LYS A 121 4.75 8.35 -16.18
CA LYS A 121 3.39 7.87 -15.91
C LYS A 121 2.34 8.37 -16.93
N LYS A 122 2.64 9.42 -17.71
CA LYS A 122 1.78 9.88 -18.81
C LYS A 122 1.86 8.98 -20.05
N ASP A 123 2.96 8.25 -20.21
CA ASP A 123 3.22 7.39 -21.38
C ASP A 123 2.61 5.98 -21.25
N GLN A 124 2.20 5.55 -20.05
CA GLN A 124 1.54 4.26 -19.82
C GLN A 124 0.01 4.30 -19.95
N LYS A 125 -0.55 5.27 -20.67
CA LYS A 125 -2.00 5.40 -20.85
C LYS A 125 -2.47 4.89 -22.20
#